data_AF-A0A9W4KHB6-F1
#
_entry.id   AF-A0A9W4KHB6-F1
#
_cell.length_a   1.000
_cell.length_b   1.000
_cell.length_c   1.000
_cell.angle_alpha   90.00
_cell.angle_beta   90.00
_cell.angle_gamma   90.00
#
_symmetry.space_group_name_H-M   'P 1'
#
loop_
_entity.id
_entity.type
_entity.pdbx_description
1 polymer ?
#
loop_
_entity_poly.entity_id
_entity_poly.type
_entity_poly.pdbx_seq_one_letter_code
_entity_poly.pdbx_strand_id
1 'polypeptide(L)' 'MVQISEVKGNSRENRTAAHTHIRGLGLRSDGTPENNADGFVGQGAAREVS' A
#
# COMPACT_ATOMS: atom_id res chain seq x y z
N MET A 1 -17.55 -35.08 -1.83
CA MET A 1 -18.03 -33.70 -2.01
C MET A 1 -17.12 -32.79 -1.19
N VAL A 2 -16.47 -31.80 -1.82
CA VAL A 2 -15.58 -30.86 -1.11
C VAL A 2 -16.45 -29.76 -0.50
N GLN A 3 -16.35 -29.55 0.81
CA GLN A 3 -16.99 -28.44 1.50
C GLN A 3 -16.12 -27.19 1.30
N ILE A 4 -16.65 -26.19 0.61
CA ILE A 4 -16.00 -24.90 0.43
C ILE A 4 -16.55 -23.97 1.51
N SER A 5 -15.68 -23.51 2.40
CA SER A 5 -16.03 -22.51 3.42
C SER A 5 -15.90 -21.10 2.85
N GLU A 6 -16.94 -20.29 3.01
CA GLU A 6 -16.90 -18.87 2.68
C GLU A 6 -15.96 -18.16 3.67
N VAL A 7 -14.89 -17.55 3.16
CA VAL A 7 -13.97 -16.75 3.97
C VAL A 7 -14.51 -15.32 4.00
N LYS A 8 -14.99 -14.89 5.16
CA LYS A 8 -15.35 -13.48 5.40
C LYS A 8 -14.12 -12.71 5.88
N GLY A 9 -13.71 -11.71 5.12
CA GLY A 9 -12.65 -10.78 5.53
C GLY A 9 -13.12 -9.92 6.71
N ASN A 10 -12.27 -9.72 7.71
CA ASN A 10 -12.52 -8.82 8.84
C ASN A 10 -11.66 -7.56 8.71
N SER A 11 -12.01 -6.71 7.75
CA SER A 11 -11.34 -5.42 7.58
C SER A 11 -12.10 -4.32 8.33
N ARG A 12 -11.38 -3.24 8.67
CA ARG A 12 -11.94 -2.04 9.32
C ARG A 12 -11.77 -0.86 8.36
N GLU A 13 -12.54 -0.86 7.27
CA GLU A 13 -12.38 0.06 6.13
C GLU A 13 -12.44 1.54 6.53
N ASN A 14 -13.22 1.89 7.56
CA ASN A 14 -13.29 3.26 8.09
C ASN A 14 -11.91 3.82 8.49
N ARG A 15 -10.97 2.96 8.91
CA ARG A 15 -9.61 3.38 9.30
C ARG A 15 -8.73 3.67 8.09
N THR A 16 -8.98 3.00 6.96
CA THR A 16 -8.17 3.10 5.73
C THR A 16 -8.80 3.98 4.66
N ALA A 17 -10.03 4.47 4.87
CA ALA A 17 -10.77 5.27 3.89
C ALA A 17 -10.00 6.51 3.38
N ALA A 18 -9.26 7.19 4.25
CA ALA A 18 -8.45 8.34 3.87
C ALA A 18 -7.22 7.99 3.00
N HIS A 19 -6.78 6.73 3.04
CA HIS A 19 -5.55 6.26 2.39
C HIS A 19 -5.82 5.46 1.11
N THR A 20 -7.01 5.61 0.51
CA THR A 20 -7.42 4.90 -0.71
C THR A 20 -6.58 5.22 -1.95
N HIS A 21 -5.83 6.32 -1.93
CA HIS A 21 -4.96 6.75 -3.03
C HIS A 21 -3.54 6.16 -2.96
N ILE A 22 -3.16 5.57 -1.82
CA ILE A 22 -1.85 4.94 -1.62
C ILE A 22 -1.86 3.53 -2.18
N ARG A 23 -1.01 3.27 -3.18
CA ARG A 23 -0.94 2.00 -3.93
C ARG A 23 0.36 1.22 -3.75
N GLY A 24 1.34 1.83 -3.08
CA GLY A 24 2.68 1.29 -2.92
C GLY A 24 3.63 2.35 -2.37
N LEU A 25 4.91 2.00 -2.22
CA LEU A 25 5.93 2.93 -1.73
C LEU A 25 6.51 3.82 -2.83
N GLY A 26 6.24 3.58 -4.13
CA GLY A 26 6.74 4.41 -5.23
C GLY A 26 8.26 4.44 -5.34
N LEU A 27 8.90 3.27 -5.24
CA LEU A 27 10.35 3.11 -5.33
C LEU A 27 10.78 2.70 -6.73
N ARG A 28 11.96 3.16 -7.13
CA ARG A 28 12.66 2.68 -8.32
C ARG A 28 13.31 1.33 -8.04
N SER A 29 13.84 0.72 -9.10
CA SER A 29 14.55 -0.56 -9.03
C SER A 29 15.78 -0.55 -8.13
N ASP A 30 16.36 0.62 -7.89
CA ASP A 30 17.52 0.82 -7.00
C ASP A 30 17.12 1.07 -5.54
N GLY A 31 15.83 1.02 -5.21
CA GLY A 31 15.31 1.28 -3.85
C GLY A 31 15.05 2.75 -3.54
N THR A 32 15.41 3.68 -4.45
CA THR A 32 15.22 5.11 -4.23
C THR A 32 13.77 5.53 -4.49
N PRO A 33 13.19 6.42 -3.67
CA PRO A 33 11.83 6.90 -3.87
C PRO A 33 11.73 7.93 -5.00
N GLU A 34 10.65 7.85 -5.77
CA GLU A 34 10.25 8.92 -6.67
C GLU A 34 9.41 9.97 -5.93
N ASN A 35 9.61 11.26 -6.24
CA ASN A 35 8.98 12.36 -5.50
C ASN A 35 7.45 12.31 -5.58
N ASN A 36 6.87 11.86 -6.68
CA ASN A 36 5.43 11.69 -6.82
C ASN A 36 5.15 10.33 -7.47
N ALA A 37 4.85 9.32 -6.66
CA ALA A 37 4.61 7.96 -7.12
C ALA A 37 3.76 7.17 -6.13
N ASP A 38 2.93 6.25 -6.65
CA ASP A 38 2.07 5.36 -5.86
C ASP A 38 1.16 6.05 -4.82
N GLY A 39 0.81 7.31 -5.06
CA GLY A 39 -0.02 8.12 -4.17
C GLY A 39 0.76 8.88 -3.10
N PHE A 40 2.06 8.63 -2.96
CA PHE A 40 2.94 9.44 -2.11
C PHE A 40 3.47 10.65 -2.86
N VAL A 41 3.58 11.77 -2.14
CA VAL A 41 4.27 12.98 -2.58
C VAL A 41 5.32 13.36 -1.53
N GLY A 42 6.60 13.38 -1.91
CA GLY A 42 7.72 13.64 -1.01
C GLY A 42 8.03 12.49 -0.05
N GLN A 43 8.42 12.84 1.18
CA GLN A 43 8.81 11.91 2.26
C GLN A 43 9.84 10.83 1.84
N GLY A 44 10.80 11.20 1.00
CA GLY A 44 11.75 10.25 0.41
C GLY A 44 12.49 9.40 1.46
N ALA A 45 13.16 10.03 2.44
CA ALA A 45 13.94 9.30 3.44
C ALA A 45 13.13 8.28 4.28
N ALA A 46 11.82 8.48 4.44
CA ALA A 46 10.97 7.55 5.17
C ALA A 46 10.45 6.39 4.30
N ARG A 47 10.48 6.56 2.97
CA ARG A 47 10.01 5.58 1.99
C ARG A 47 11.14 4.69 1.45
N GLU A 48 12.36 5.22 1.44
CA GLU A 48 13.56 4.53 0.95
C GLU A 48 13.75 3.17 1.63
N VAL A 49 14.19 2.18 0.84
CA VAL A 49 14.50 0.83 1.30
C VAL A 49 15.98 0.59 1.08
N SER A 50 16.68 0.25 2.16
CA SER A 50 18.10 -0.12 2.17
C SER A 50 18.29 -1.58 2.57
#